data_AF-A0AAX6DYU3-F1
#
_entry.id   AF-A0AAX6DYU3-F1
#
_cell.length_a   1.000
_cell.length_b   1.000
_cell.length_c   1.000
_cell.angle_alpha   90.00
_cell.angle_beta   90.00
_cell.angle_gamma   90.00
#
_symmetry.space_group_name_H-M   'P 1'
#
loop_
_entity.id
_entity.type
_entity.pdbx_description
1 polymer ?
#
loop_
_entity_poly.entity_id
_entity_poly.type
_entity_poly.pdbx_seq_one_letter_code
_entity_poly.pdbx_strand_id
1 'polypeptide(L)'
;MNTNDRPKLSKIQWHYIIIDEGHRIKNASCKLNAELKHYQSSHRLLLPGTPLQNKLEELWALLNFLLPNILTHLKIFPSCSINLLGAMQTIHLMKPYYLRRKIF
;
A
#
# COMPACT_ATOMS: atom_id res chain seq x y z
N MET A 1 -10.58 -2.04 12.79
CA MET A 1 -10.06 -3.24 13.47
C MET A 1 -10.00 -2.91 14.95
N ASN A 2 -10.65 -3.70 15.79
CA ASN A 2 -10.67 -3.42 17.22
C ASN A 2 -9.27 -3.66 17.79
N THR A 3 -8.72 -2.71 18.55
CA THR A 3 -7.34 -2.79 19.07
C THR A 3 -7.13 -4.00 19.99
N ASN A 4 -8.22 -4.54 20.54
CA ASN A 4 -8.22 -5.71 21.41
C ASN A 4 -7.93 -7.03 20.67
N ASP A 5 -8.15 -7.09 19.35
CA ASP A 5 -7.94 -8.31 18.56
C ASP A 5 -6.50 -8.44 18.04
N ARG A 6 -5.76 -7.33 18.02
CA ARG A 6 -4.36 -7.26 17.58
C ARG A 6 -3.46 -8.34 18.16
N PRO A 7 -3.35 -8.53 19.50
CA PRO A 7 -2.42 -9.51 20.07
C PRO A 7 -2.74 -10.97 19.71
N LYS A 8 -3.98 -11.26 19.29
CA LYS A 8 -4.37 -12.60 18.81
C LYS A 8 -4.05 -12.76 17.34
N LEU A 9 -4.44 -11.78 16.52
CA LEU A 9 -4.34 -11.85 15.07
C LEU A 9 -2.91 -11.60 14.55
N SER A 10 -2.06 -10.89 15.30
CA SER A 10 -0.66 -10.63 14.92
C SER A 10 0.24 -11.86 15.04
N LYS A 11 -0.16 -12.88 15.81
CA LYS A 11 0.57 -14.14 15.97
C LYS A 11 0.37 -15.09 14.79
N ILE A 12 -0.66 -14.85 13.98
CA ILE A 12 -1.00 -15.68 12.84
C ILE A 12 -0.17 -15.23 11.64
N GLN A 13 0.48 -16.18 10.96
CA GLN A 13 1.15 -15.93 9.69
C GLN A 13 0.12 -16.01 8.56
N TRP A 14 -0.30 -14.85 8.05
CA TRP A 14 -1.32 -14.78 7.01
C TRP A 14 -0.74 -15.13 5.65
N HIS A 15 -1.39 -16.01 4.87
CA HIS A 15 -0.99 -16.17 3.47
C HIS A 15 -1.40 -14.95 2.64
N TYR A 16 -2.60 -14.41 2.89
CA TYR A 16 -3.17 -13.28 2.18
C TYR A 16 -3.75 -12.26 3.15
N ILE A 17 -3.47 -10.97 2.89
CA ILE A 17 -4.23 -9.85 3.46
C ILE A 17 -4.87 -9.12 2.28
N ILE A 18 -6.19 -9.10 2.25
CA ILE A 18 -6.97 -8.43 1.21
C ILE A 18 -7.69 -7.26 1.86
N ILE A 19 -7.56 -6.09 1.24
CA ILE A 19 -8.23 -4.88 1.71
C ILE A 19 -9.15 -4.40 0.62
N ASP A 20 -10.44 -4.52 0.92
CA ASP A 20 -11.49 -3.88 0.15
C ASP A 20 -11.63 -2.40 0.55
N GLU A 21 -12.07 -1.58 -0.40
CA GLU A 21 -12.09 -0.13 -0.27
C GLU A 21 -10.73 0.45 0.15
N GLY A 22 -9.68 0.04 -0.57
CA GLY A 22 -8.29 0.46 -0.34
C GLY A 22 -8.06 1.98 -0.34
N HIS A 23 -9.05 2.72 -0.85
CA HIS A 23 -9.14 4.16 -0.73
C HIS A 23 -9.15 4.66 0.73
N ARG A 24 -9.38 3.80 1.74
CA ARG A 24 -9.27 4.16 3.16
C ARG A 24 -7.83 4.23 3.67
N ILE A 25 -6.85 3.77 2.88
CA ILE A 25 -5.42 3.63 3.27
C ILE A 25 -4.53 4.70 2.64
N LYS A 26 -5.07 5.58 1.78
CA LYS A 26 -4.26 6.56 1.03
C LYS A 26 -3.46 7.51 1.92
N ASN A 27 -3.90 7.74 3.15
CA ASN A 27 -3.11 8.50 4.12
C ASN A 27 -2.15 7.55 4.85
N ALA A 28 -0.85 7.73 4.62
CA ALA A 28 0.18 6.95 5.31
C ALA A 28 0.08 7.03 6.85
N SER A 29 -0.47 8.13 7.37
CA SER A 29 -0.75 8.40 8.79
C SER A 29 -2.03 7.77 9.33
N CYS A 30 -2.82 7.07 8.51
CA CYS A 30 -4.03 6.40 8.98
C CYS A 30 -3.69 5.33 10.02
N LYS A 31 -4.43 5.33 11.13
CA LYS A 31 -4.36 4.31 12.19
C LYS A 31 -4.39 2.88 11.61
N LEU A 32 -5.19 2.67 10.56
CA LEU A 32 -5.30 1.39 9.88
C LEU A 32 -3.96 0.93 9.26
N ASN A 33 -3.21 1.83 8.61
CA ASN A 33 -1.92 1.51 8.01
C ASN A 33 -0.87 1.16 9.08
N ALA A 34 -0.88 1.88 10.20
CA ALA A 34 -0.01 1.58 11.35
C ALA A 34 -0.30 0.19 11.93
N GLU A 35 -1.58 -0.14 12.12
CA GLU A 35 -2.00 -1.45 12.61
C GLU A 35 -1.67 -2.58 11.61
N LEU A 36 -1.84 -2.34 10.31
CA LEU A 36 -1.57 -3.33 9.26
C LEU A 36 -0.11 -3.75 9.14
N LYS A 37 0.82 -2.92 9.63
CA LYS A 37 2.26 -3.25 9.69
C LYS A 37 2.56 -4.34 10.71
N HIS A 38 1.68 -4.57 11.69
CA HIS A 38 1.89 -5.59 12.73
C HIS A 38 1.48 -7.00 12.29
N TYR A 39 0.75 -7.12 11.19
CA TYR A 39 0.37 -8.42 10.63
C TYR A 39 1.37 -8.84 9.56
N GLN A 40 1.91 -10.04 9.70
CA GLN A 40 2.81 -10.64 8.72
C GLN A 40 1.99 -11.35 7.64
N SER A 41 2.38 -11.17 6.37
CA SER A 41 1.73 -11.87 5.27
C SER A 41 2.65 -12.15 4.09
N SER A 42 2.43 -13.26 3.40
CA SER A 42 3.13 -13.61 2.16
C SER A 42 2.66 -12.77 0.96
N HIS A 43 1.34 -12.53 0.87
CA HIS A 43 0.73 -11.77 -0.21
C HIS A 43 -0.20 -10.69 0.34
N ARG A 44 -0.20 -9.52 -0.30
CA ARG A 44 -1.09 -8.40 0.03
C ARG A 44 -1.79 -7.94 -1.23
N LEU A 45 -3.11 -7.82 -1.15
CA LEU A 45 -3.96 -7.36 -2.25
C LEU A 45 -4.78 -6.16 -1.78
N LEU A 46 -4.84 -5.14 -2.64
CA LEU A 46 -5.61 -3.94 -2.39
C LEU A 46 -6.64 -3.79 -3.52
N LEU A 47 -7.90 -3.63 -3.14
CA LEU A 47 -9.02 -3.42 -4.06
C LEU A 47 -9.58 -2.01 -3.84
N PRO A 48 -9.08 -1.00 -4.56
CA PRO A 48 -9.65 0.34 -4.51
C PRO A 48 -10.86 0.44 -5.45
N GLY A 49 -12.04 0.77 -4.90
CA GLY A 49 -13.25 1.04 -5.71
C GLY A 49 -13.19 2.37 -6.49
N THR A 50 -12.33 3.30 -6.08
CA THR A 50 -12.15 4.62 -6.73
C THR A 50 -10.81 4.72 -7.47
N PRO A 51 -10.75 5.42 -8.62
CA PRO A 51 -9.48 5.72 -9.27
C PRO A 51 -8.56 6.49 -8.32
N LEU A 52 -7.27 6.16 -8.35
CA LEU A 52 -6.24 6.87 -7.59
C LEU A 52 -6.27 8.37 -7.96
N GLN A 53 -6.20 9.28 -6.99
CA GLN A 53 -6.30 10.73 -7.27
C GLN A 53 -5.00 11.32 -7.85
N ASN A 54 -4.11 10.48 -8.40
CA ASN A 54 -2.80 10.83 -8.96
C ASN A 54 -1.89 11.67 -8.03
N LYS A 55 -2.11 11.61 -6.71
CA LYS A 55 -1.20 12.18 -5.74
C LYS A 55 -0.07 11.19 -5.45
N LEU A 56 1.17 11.67 -5.53
CA LEU A 56 2.36 10.84 -5.27
C LEU A 56 2.34 10.25 -3.86
N GLU A 57 1.86 11.01 -2.88
CA GLU A 57 1.72 10.57 -1.48
C GLU A 57 0.75 9.39 -1.33
N GLU A 58 -0.36 9.38 -2.08
CA GLU A 58 -1.31 8.27 -2.06
C GLU A 58 -0.67 7.02 -2.67
N LEU A 59 -0.02 7.17 -3.83
CA LEU A 59 0.68 6.07 -4.50
C LEU A 59 1.75 5.46 -3.58
N TRP A 60 2.48 6.32 -2.88
CA TRP A 60 3.48 5.93 -1.90
C TRP A 60 2.89 5.14 -0.73
N ALA A 61 1.78 5.63 -0.15
CA ALA A 61 1.10 4.95 0.94
C ALA A 61 0.60 3.55 0.54
N LEU A 62 0.06 3.41 -0.67
CA LEU A 62 -0.40 2.13 -1.19
C LEU A 62 0.75 1.16 -1.47
N LEU A 63 1.84 1.64 -2.07
CA LEU A 63 3.01 0.83 -2.34
C LEU A 63 3.66 0.35 -1.02
N ASN A 64 3.74 1.22 -0.02
CA ASN A 64 4.22 0.89 1.32
C ASN A 64 3.39 -0.21 1.99
N PHE A 65 2.10 -0.28 1.69
CA PHE A 65 1.26 -1.37 2.15
C PHE A 65 1.52 -2.68 1.37
N LEU A 66 1.60 -2.61 0.04
CA LEU A 66 1.75 -3.81 -0.80
C LEU A 66 3.13 -4.45 -0.68
N LEU A 67 4.19 -3.65 -0.64
CA LEU A 67 5.59 -4.08 -0.71
C LEU A 67 6.44 -3.46 0.42
N PRO A 68 6.09 -3.69 1.70
CA PRO A 68 6.77 -3.05 2.82
C PRO A 68 8.27 -3.36 2.87
N ASN A 69 8.68 -4.58 2.49
CA ASN A 69 10.07 -5.04 2.56
C ASN A 69 10.98 -4.41 1.49
N ILE A 70 10.43 -4.11 0.31
CA ILE A 70 11.20 -3.53 -0.79
C ILE A 70 11.48 -2.05 -0.51
N LEU A 71 10.48 -1.34 0.03
CA LEU A 71 10.57 0.10 0.25
C LEU A 71 11.41 0.45 1.47
N THR A 72 11.39 -0.40 2.51
CA THR A 72 12.32 -0.27 3.64
C THR A 72 13.77 -0.45 3.20
N HIS A 73 14.03 -1.40 2.29
CA HIS A 73 15.38 -1.61 1.73
C HIS A 73 15.83 -0.43 0.86
N LEU A 74 14.93 0.11 0.02
CA LEU A 74 15.25 1.21 -0.87
C LEU A 74 15.40 2.57 -0.16
N LYS A 75 15.05 2.68 1.13
CA LYS A 75 15.05 3.94 1.92
C LYS A 75 14.44 5.12 1.16
N ILE A 76 13.50 4.87 0.26
CA ILE A 76 12.84 5.93 -0.48
C ILE A 76 11.93 6.61 0.54
N PHE A 77 12.31 7.80 0.99
CA PHE A 77 11.48 8.63 1.85
C PHE A 77 10.53 9.45 0.98
N PRO A 78 9.31 9.77 1.46
CA PRO A 78 8.41 10.71 0.78
C PRO A 78 9.01 12.13 0.66
N SER A 79 10.08 12.45 1.40
CA SER A 79 10.82 13.71 1.28
C SER A 79 11.79 13.75 0.10
N CYS A 80 12.05 12.62 -0.55
CA CYS A 80 12.73 12.63 -1.83
C CYS A 80 11.70 13.12 -2.85
N SER A 81 11.81 14.38 -3.29
CA SER A 81 11.07 14.89 -4.45
C SER A 81 11.35 13.96 -5.62
N ILE A 82 10.49 12.96 -5.82
CA ILE A 82 10.51 12.15 -7.02
C ILE A 82 10.10 13.12 -8.13
N ASN A 83 11.08 13.68 -8.83
CA ASN A 83 10.84 14.51 -10.00
C ASN A 83 9.93 13.73 -10.97
N LEU A 84 9.18 14.44 -11.81
CA LEU A 84 8.19 13.83 -12.74
C LEU A 84 8.77 12.62 -13.50
N LEU A 85 10.05 12.68 -13.87
CA LEU A 85 10.80 11.61 -14.53
C LEU A 85 10.90 10.32 -13.69
N GLY A 86 11.22 10.46 -12.41
CA GLY A 86 11.27 9.35 -11.46
C GLY A 86 9.87 8.77 -11.24
N ALA A 87 8.84 9.62 -11.14
CA ALA A 87 7.47 9.15 -10.97
C ALA A 87 6.99 8.34 -12.18
N MET A 88 7.35 8.76 -13.40
CA MET A 88 7.06 8.02 -14.63
C MET A 88 7.78 6.67 -14.67
N GLN A 89 9.04 6.59 -14.24
CA GLN A 89 9.76 5.33 -14.11
C GLN A 89 9.13 4.41 -13.06
N THR A 90 8.74 4.94 -11.89
CA THR A 90 8.09 4.14 -10.85
C THR A 90 6.71 3.64 -11.31
N ILE A 91 5.94 4.46 -12.03
CA ILE A 91 4.65 4.03 -12.63
C ILE A 91 4.88 2.91 -13.65
N HIS A 92 5.93 3.00 -14.49
CA HIS A 92 6.25 1.94 -15.44
C HIS A 92 6.61 0.63 -14.72
N LEU A 93 7.45 0.70 -13.69
CA LEU A 93 7.81 -0.45 -12.84
C LEU A 93 6.61 -1.02 -12.07
N MET A 94 5.58 -0.21 -11.82
CA MET A 94 4.35 -0.63 -11.15
C MET A 94 3.32 -1.29 -12.07
N LYS A 95 3.45 -1.20 -13.40
CA LYS A 95 2.50 -1.83 -14.35
C LYS A 95 2.15 -3.29 -14.04
N PRO A 96 3.06 -4.20 -13.66
CA PRO A 96 2.69 -5.58 -13.33
C PRO A 96 1.92 -5.71 -12.00
N TYR A 97 1.99 -4.73 -11.12
CA TYR A 97 1.36 -4.75 -9.79
C TYR A 97 0.01 -4.03 -9.74
N TYR A 98 -0.37 -3.35 -10.83
CA TYR A 98 -1.58 -2.54 -10.90
C TYR A 98 -2.46 -2.96 -12.09
N LEU A 99 -3.64 -3.49 -11.79
CA LEU A 99 -4.65 -3.83 -12.79
C LEU A 99 -5.78 -2.80 -12.75
N ARG A 100 -6.01 -2.10 -13.87
CA ARG A 100 -7.17 -1.22 -14.05
C ARG A 100 -7.88 -1.56 -15.35
N ARG A 101 -9.14 -1.96 -15.24
CA ARG A 101 -10.03 -2.08 -16.40
C ARG A 101 -10.68 -0.72 -16.67
N LYS A 102 -10.54 -0.19 -17.88
CA LYS A 102 -11.33 0.98 -18.30
C LYS A 102 -12.75 0.50 -18.58
N ILE A 103 -13.71 0.97 -17.81
CA ILE A 103 -15.14 0.75 -18.09
C ILE A 103 -15.56 1.99 -18.85
N PHE A 104 -15.52 1.86 -20.20
CA PHE A 104 -15.88 2.82 -21.25
C PHE A 104 -15.36 4.27 -21.08
#